data_AF-A0A544YLZ7-F1
#
_entry.id   AF-A0A544YLZ7-F1
#
_cell.length_a   1.000
_cell.length_b   1.000
_cell.length_c   1.000
_cell.angle_alpha   90.00
_cell.angle_beta   90.00
_cell.angle_gamma   90.00
#
_symmetry.space_group_name_H-M   'P 1'
#
loop_
_entity.id
_entity.type
_entity.pdbx_description
1 polymer ?
#
loop_
_entity_poly.entity_id
_entity_poly.type
_entity_poly.pdbx_seq_one_letter_code
_entity_poly.pdbx_strand_id
1 'polypeptide(L)'
;MTERYLGVVGIGEALGVSRHAVHKWRSRYPGGSEHPFPEPDVEVDGAPGWRPDRLAEIVEWRSRLPGRGAGGGRPTAARQEYLKEAAARGMDRDEALRALVTLSEEFPEMTEPEICAWLIGHWRR
;
A
#
# COMPACT_ATOMS: atom_id res chain seq x y z
N MET A 1 1.05 18.74 -35.03
CA MET A 1 0.93 17.41 -34.39
C MET A 1 0.20 17.59 -33.07
N THR A 2 -0.78 16.74 -32.77
CA THR A 2 -1.50 16.80 -31.48
C THR A 2 -0.77 15.89 -30.49
N GLU A 3 -0.15 16.47 -29.47
CA GLU A 3 0.41 15.70 -28.37
C GLU A 3 -0.72 15.22 -27.45
N ARG A 4 -0.73 13.92 -27.12
CA ARG A 4 -1.71 13.32 -26.23
C ARG A 4 -1.05 13.03 -24.90
N TYR A 5 -1.67 13.51 -23.83
CA TYR A 5 -1.21 13.29 -22.46
C TYR A 5 -2.18 12.35 -21.74
N LEU A 6 -1.65 11.50 -20.88
CA LEU A 6 -2.41 10.66 -19.96
C LEU A 6 -2.73 11.47 -18.72
N GLY A 7 -4.02 11.60 -18.39
CA GLY A 7 -4.43 12.06 -17.06
C GLY A 7 -4.36 10.93 -16.02
N VAL A 8 -4.74 11.25 -14.78
CA VAL A 8 -4.85 10.28 -13.67
C VAL A 8 -5.74 9.06 -13.98
N VAL A 9 -6.74 9.23 -14.85
CA VAL A 9 -7.61 8.14 -15.31
C VAL A 9 -6.85 7.22 -16.27
N GLY A 10 -6.18 7.78 -17.28
CA GLY A 10 -5.41 7.00 -18.25
C GLY A 10 -4.25 6.23 -17.62
N ILE A 11 -3.56 6.83 -16.63
CA ILE A 11 -2.57 6.10 -15.81
C ILE A 11 -3.22 4.97 -15.02
N GLY A 12 -4.39 5.23 -14.40
CA GLY A 12 -5.12 4.22 -13.65
C GLY A 12 -5.48 3.01 -14.51
N GLU A 13 -6.08 3.24 -15.67
CA GLU A 13 -6.43 2.20 -16.64
C GLU A 13 -5.20 1.43 -17.12
N ALA A 14 -4.13 2.12 -17.51
CA ALA A 14 -2.92 1.49 -18.00
C ALA A 14 -2.20 0.62 -16.95
N LEU A 15 -2.35 0.94 -15.65
CA LEU A 15 -1.71 0.21 -14.55
C LEU A 15 -2.65 -0.74 -13.80
N GLY A 16 -3.92 -0.86 -14.23
CA GLY A 16 -4.93 -1.68 -13.56
C GLY A 16 -5.26 -1.21 -12.14
N VAL A 17 -5.25 0.10 -11.89
CA VAL A 17 -5.56 0.72 -10.59
C VAL A 17 -6.64 1.79 -10.72
N SER A 18 -7.28 2.17 -9.62
CA SER A 18 -8.27 3.25 -9.64
C SER A 18 -7.62 4.63 -9.80
N ARG A 19 -8.32 5.59 -10.43
CA ARG A 19 -7.88 7.00 -10.47
C ARG A 19 -7.55 7.56 -9.07
N HIS A 20 -8.29 7.10 -8.06
CA HIS A 20 -8.08 7.50 -6.66
C HIS A 20 -6.75 6.99 -6.11
N ALA A 21 -6.25 5.84 -6.57
CA ALA A 21 -4.92 5.37 -6.21
C ALA A 21 -3.85 6.34 -6.73
N VAL A 22 -3.96 6.76 -7.99
CA VAL A 22 -3.03 7.72 -8.61
C VAL A 22 -3.07 9.07 -7.89
N HIS A 23 -4.25 9.59 -7.54
CA HIS A 23 -4.36 10.78 -6.71
C HIS A 23 -3.67 10.63 -5.35
N LYS A 24 -3.86 9.51 -4.67
CA LYS A 24 -3.21 9.25 -3.37
C LYS A 24 -1.70 9.17 -3.50
N TRP A 25 -1.16 8.61 -4.59
CA TRP A 25 0.28 8.58 -4.84
C TRP A 25 0.84 9.99 -4.91
N ARG A 26 0.24 10.87 -5.72
CA ARG A 26 0.65 12.28 -5.82
C ARG A 26 0.64 13.00 -4.47
N SER A 27 -0.39 12.77 -3.66
CA SER A 27 -0.49 13.43 -2.34
C SER A 27 0.47 12.84 -1.29
N ARG A 28 0.74 11.53 -1.33
CA ARG A 28 1.62 10.86 -0.35
C ARG A 28 3.10 11.01 -0.66
N TYR A 29 3.43 11.20 -1.94
CA TYR A 29 4.80 11.26 -2.43
C TYR A 29 5.01 12.54 -3.25
N PRO A 30 4.95 13.73 -2.61
CA PRO A 30 5.23 15.00 -3.28
C PRO A 30 6.70 15.07 -3.74
N GLY A 31 7.02 16.02 -4.64
CA GLY A 31 8.35 16.17 -5.25
C GLY A 31 9.53 16.31 -4.26
N GLY A 32 9.27 16.77 -3.03
CA GLY A 32 10.26 16.87 -1.96
C GLY A 32 10.32 15.67 -1.00
N SER A 33 9.58 14.58 -1.25
CA SER A 33 9.62 13.38 -0.42
C SER A 33 10.82 12.50 -0.76
N GLU A 34 11.14 11.53 0.11
CA GLU A 34 12.23 10.57 -0.10
C GLU A 34 12.02 9.66 -1.34
N HIS A 35 10.77 9.53 -1.80
CA HIS A 35 10.43 8.68 -2.95
C HIS A 35 9.32 9.34 -3.81
N PRO A 36 9.61 10.49 -4.44
CA PRO A 36 8.60 11.35 -5.04
C PRO A 36 7.89 10.66 -6.21
N PHE A 37 6.58 10.85 -6.32
CA PHE A 37 5.83 10.44 -7.49
C PHE A 37 6.23 11.32 -8.70
N PRO A 38 6.41 10.74 -9.90
CA PRO A 38 6.78 11.50 -11.10
C PRO A 38 5.89 12.73 -11.34
N GLU A 39 6.50 13.90 -11.45
CA GLU A 39 5.79 15.14 -11.75
C GLU A 39 5.13 15.08 -13.14
N PRO A 40 3.95 15.69 -13.32
CA PRO A 40 3.32 15.76 -14.64
C PRO A 40 4.13 16.64 -15.60
N ASP A 41 4.07 16.32 -16.89
CA ASP A 41 4.70 17.12 -17.94
C ASP A 41 3.90 18.40 -18.22
N VAL A 42 2.59 18.35 -18.02
CA VAL A 42 1.67 19.47 -18.20
C VAL A 42 0.62 19.51 -17.09
N GLU A 43 0.13 20.70 -16.79
CA GLU A 43 -1.07 20.90 -15.99
C GLU A 43 -2.03 21.81 -16.75
N VAL A 44 -3.24 21.32 -17.02
CA VAL A 44 -4.27 22.04 -17.79
C VAL A 44 -5.51 22.17 -16.90
N ASP A 45 -5.86 23.39 -16.51
CA ASP A 45 -6.98 23.67 -15.60
C ASP A 45 -6.93 22.84 -14.29
N GLY A 46 -5.73 22.65 -13.75
CA GLY A 46 -5.48 21.84 -12.55
C GLY A 46 -5.51 20.32 -12.78
N ALA A 47 -5.73 19.86 -14.02
CA ALA A 47 -5.62 18.47 -14.40
C ALA A 47 -4.18 18.14 -14.83
N PRO A 48 -3.49 17.23 -14.12
CA PRO A 48 -2.13 16.84 -14.47
C PRO A 48 -2.13 15.88 -15.67
N GLY A 49 -1.14 16.02 -16.54
CA GLY A 49 -0.93 15.19 -17.71
C GLY A 49 0.50 14.68 -17.81
N TRP A 50 0.66 13.39 -18.12
CA TRP A 50 1.95 12.74 -18.39
C TRP A 50 2.02 12.28 -19.83
N ARG A 51 3.21 12.35 -20.42
CA ARG A 51 3.45 11.76 -21.73
C ARG A 51 3.28 10.24 -21.67
N PRO A 52 2.72 9.59 -22.70
CA PRO A 52 2.49 8.15 -22.69
C PRO A 52 3.75 7.32 -22.45
N ASP A 53 4.91 7.78 -22.94
CA ASP A 53 6.21 7.13 -22.76
C ASP A 53 6.71 7.15 -21.30
N ARG A 54 6.23 8.08 -20.47
CA ARG A 54 6.58 8.14 -19.03
C ARG A 54 5.82 7.14 -18.17
N LEU A 55 4.92 6.35 -18.75
CA LEU A 55 4.25 5.27 -18.02
C LEU A 55 5.28 4.27 -17.43
N ALA A 56 6.39 4.02 -18.14
CA ALA A 56 7.45 3.14 -17.66
C ALA A 56 8.11 3.65 -16.37
N GLU A 57 8.33 4.97 -16.25
CA GLU A 57 8.86 5.61 -15.04
C GLU A 57 7.91 5.43 -13.86
N ILE A 58 6.60 5.57 -14.08
CA ILE A 58 5.58 5.37 -13.03
C ILE A 58 5.52 3.91 -12.58
N VAL A 59 5.69 2.95 -13.50
CA VAL A 59 5.78 1.51 -13.16
C VAL A 59 7.00 1.24 -12.30
N GLU A 60 8.16 1.76 -12.69
CA GLU A 60 9.40 1.59 -11.95
C GLU A 60 9.30 2.21 -10.56
N TRP A 61 8.82 3.46 -10.47
CA TRP A 61 8.54 4.12 -9.20
C TRP A 61 7.65 3.26 -8.30
N ARG A 62 6.56 2.70 -8.84
CA ARG A 62 5.63 1.87 -8.08
C ARG A 62 6.29 0.59 -7.58
N SER A 63 7.21 -0.01 -8.35
CA SER A 63 7.91 -1.24 -7.96
C SER A 63 8.86 -1.04 -6.79
N ARG A 64 9.37 0.18 -6.60
CA ARG A 64 10.28 0.58 -5.51
C ARG A 64 9.54 0.97 -4.23
N LEU A 65 8.23 1.12 -4.28
CA LEU A 65 7.45 1.35 -3.07
C LEU A 65 7.61 0.14 -2.13
N PRO A 66 7.81 0.38 -0.82
CA PRO A 66 7.79 -0.71 0.14
C PRO A 66 6.44 -1.43 0.01
N GLY A 67 6.49 -2.77 -0.13
CA GLY A 67 5.38 -3.59 -0.61
C GLY A 67 4.04 -3.33 0.08
N ARG A 68 2.94 -3.74 -0.57
CA ARG A 68 1.57 -3.74 -0.01
C ARG A 68 1.57 -4.44 1.36
N GLY A 69 1.78 -3.69 2.44
CA GLY A 69 1.99 -4.22 3.77
C GLY A 69 2.76 -3.30 4.72
N ALA A 70 3.60 -2.39 4.20
CA ALA A 70 4.46 -1.54 5.03
C ALA A 70 3.77 -0.29 5.65
N GLY A 71 2.52 0.03 5.30
CA GLY A 71 1.86 1.22 5.86
C GLY A 71 0.40 1.42 5.48
N GLY A 72 -0.49 1.11 6.43
CA GLY A 72 -1.76 1.83 6.56
C GLY A 72 -2.91 1.43 5.64
N GLY A 73 -3.04 0.15 5.26
CA GLY A 73 -4.38 -0.39 5.01
C GLY A 73 -5.14 -0.51 6.33
N ARG A 74 -6.48 -0.31 6.34
CA ARG A 74 -7.27 -0.66 7.53
C ARG A 74 -6.98 -2.14 7.84
N PRO A 75 -6.47 -2.48 9.03
CA PRO A 75 -6.16 -3.87 9.36
C PRO A 75 -7.41 -4.72 9.13
N THR A 76 -7.24 -5.93 8.62
CA THR A 76 -8.36 -6.89 8.50
C THR A 76 -9.03 -7.06 9.86
N ALA A 77 -10.31 -7.42 9.91
CA ALA A 77 -11.00 -7.61 11.20
C ALA A 77 -10.24 -8.57 12.13
N ALA A 78 -9.70 -9.66 11.58
CA ALA A 78 -8.85 -10.62 12.29
C ALA A 78 -7.59 -9.96 12.88
N ARG A 79 -6.89 -9.12 12.10
CA ARG A 79 -5.71 -8.39 12.59
C ARG A 79 -6.06 -7.36 13.67
N GLN A 80 -7.21 -6.69 13.57
CA GLN A 80 -7.66 -5.77 14.62
C GLN A 80 -7.95 -6.51 15.92
N GLU A 81 -8.64 -7.64 15.85
CA GLU A 81 -8.94 -8.46 17.02
C GLU A 81 -7.65 -9.01 17.66
N TYR A 82 -6.73 -9.51 16.84
CA TYR A 82 -5.41 -9.95 17.29
C TYR A 82 -4.65 -8.84 18.03
N LEU A 83 -4.53 -7.65 17.43
CA LEU A 83 -3.85 -6.51 18.04
C LEU A 83 -4.50 -6.08 19.36
N LYS A 84 -5.83 -6.18 19.47
CA LYS A 84 -6.56 -5.88 20.71
C LYS A 84 -6.23 -6.89 21.81
N GLU A 85 -6.21 -8.19 21.49
CA GLU A 85 -5.87 -9.26 22.43
C GLU A 85 -4.40 -9.22 22.86
N ALA A 86 -3.50 -8.89 21.92
CA ALA A 86 -2.07 -8.71 22.19
C ALA A 86 -1.84 -7.55 23.16
N ALA A 87 -2.50 -6.41 22.93
CA ALA A 87 -2.43 -5.24 23.80
C ALA A 87 -2.99 -5.54 25.22
N ALA A 88 -4.07 -6.32 25.32
CA ALA A 88 -4.63 -6.75 26.61
C ALA A 88 -3.66 -7.62 27.43
N ARG A 89 -2.63 -8.18 26.77
CA ARG A 89 -1.57 -8.99 27.38
C ARG A 89 -0.27 -8.22 27.62
N GLY A 90 -0.26 -6.91 27.37
CA GLY A 90 0.89 -6.04 27.56
C GLY A 90 1.88 -6.02 26.40
N MET A 91 1.54 -6.63 25.26
CA MET A 91 2.36 -6.60 24.05
C MET A 91 2.20 -5.25 23.35
N ASP A 92 3.31 -4.62 22.97
CA ASP A 92 3.22 -3.41 22.15
C ASP A 92 2.83 -3.76 20.69
N ARG A 93 2.39 -2.75 19.94
CA ARG A 93 1.89 -2.96 18.58
C ARG A 93 2.98 -3.50 17.64
N ASP A 94 4.21 -3.03 17.76
CA ASP A 94 5.29 -3.42 16.86
C ASP A 94 5.84 -4.80 17.21
N GLU A 95 5.85 -5.14 18.50
CA GLU A 95 6.06 -6.50 18.99
C GLU A 95 5.02 -7.48 18.44
N ALA A 96 3.73 -7.16 18.53
CA ALA A 96 2.66 -7.99 17.98
C ALA A 96 2.77 -8.14 16.46
N LEU A 97 3.10 -7.06 15.74
CA LEU A 97 3.29 -7.15 14.30
C LEU A 97 4.50 -7.98 13.89
N ARG A 98 5.61 -7.92 14.65
CA ARG A 98 6.79 -8.77 14.41
C ARG A 98 6.44 -10.25 14.62
N ALA A 99 5.76 -10.59 15.71
CA ALA A 99 5.32 -11.95 15.98
C ALA A 99 4.43 -12.51 14.85
N LEU A 100 3.52 -11.68 14.33
CA LEU A 100 2.66 -12.07 13.22
C LEU A 100 3.43 -12.32 11.92
N VAL A 101 4.46 -11.51 11.63
CA VAL A 101 5.34 -11.73 10.47
C VAL A 101 6.10 -13.04 10.62
N THR A 102 6.75 -13.27 11.77
CA THR A 102 7.50 -14.50 12.03
C THR A 102 6.63 -15.75 11.86
N LEU A 103 5.41 -15.74 12.42
CA LEU A 103 4.50 -16.88 12.28
C LEU A 103 3.98 -17.08 10.84
N SER A 104 3.83 -16.00 10.08
CA SER A 104 3.46 -16.11 8.66
C SER A 104 4.58 -16.72 7.81
N GLU A 105 5.83 -16.58 8.23
CA GLU A 105 6.99 -17.23 7.60
C GLU A 105 7.14 -18.70 8.02
N GLU A 106 6.85 -19.01 9.29
CA GLU A 106 6.93 -20.37 9.83
C GLU A 106 5.80 -21.29 9.37
N PHE A 107 4.62 -20.72 9.08
CA PHE A 107 3.42 -21.45 8.64
C PHE A 107 2.93 -20.94 7.27
N PRO A 108 3.68 -21.16 6.18
CA PRO A 108 3.34 -20.64 4.85
C PRO A 108 2.02 -21.21 4.28
N GLU A 109 1.54 -22.33 4.82
CA GLU A 109 0.24 -22.92 4.49
C GLU A 109 -0.96 -22.20 5.12
N MET A 110 -0.71 -21.31 6.10
CA MET A 110 -1.75 -20.54 6.78
C MET A 110 -1.74 -19.08 6.33
N THR A 111 -2.93 -18.52 6.12
CA THR A 111 -3.09 -17.09 5.83
C THR A 111 -2.96 -16.23 7.09
N GLU A 112 -2.57 -14.96 6.95
CA GLU A 112 -2.49 -14.02 8.09
C GLU A 112 -3.76 -14.00 8.99
N PRO A 113 -5.00 -14.01 8.43
CA PRO A 113 -6.22 -14.10 9.25
C PRO A 113 -6.34 -15.43 10.03
N GLU A 114 -5.93 -16.55 9.45
CA GLU A 114 -5.96 -17.87 10.12
C GLU A 114 -4.95 -17.92 11.27
N ILE A 115 -3.77 -17.35 11.07
CA ILE A 115 -2.73 -17.22 12.11
C ILE A 115 -3.25 -16.33 13.25
N CYS A 116 -3.88 -15.19 12.92
CA CYS A 116 -4.50 -14.32 13.93
C CYS A 116 -5.56 -15.06 14.76
N ALA A 117 -6.46 -15.79 14.11
CA ALA A 117 -7.51 -16.55 14.78
C ALA A 117 -6.93 -17.67 15.66
N TRP A 118 -5.89 -18.36 15.17
CA TRP A 118 -5.19 -19.39 15.92
C TRP A 118 -4.50 -18.83 17.18
N LEU A 119 -3.79 -17.70 17.07
CA LEU A 119 -3.15 -17.03 18.20
C LEU A 119 -4.16 -16.63 19.27
N ILE A 120 -5.27 -16.01 18.87
CA ILE A 120 -6.35 -15.63 19.79
C ILE A 120 -6.92 -16.87 20.48
N GLY A 121 -7.15 -17.96 19.74
CA GLY A 121 -7.64 -19.22 20.30
C GLY A 121 -6.67 -19.90 21.26
N HIS A 122 -5.37 -19.79 21.01
CA HIS A 122 -4.33 -20.28 21.91
C HIS A 122 -4.29 -19.47 23.21
N TRP A 123 -4.48 -18.15 23.11
CA TRP A 123 -4.46 -17.23 24.24
C TRP A 123 -5.71 -17.25 25.11
N ARG A 124 -6.88 -17.53 24.55
CA ARG A 124 -8.14 -17.60 25.33
C ARG A 124 -8.32 -18.94 26.05
N ARG A 125 -7.39 -19.89 25.89
CA ARG A 125 -7.41 -21.20 26.53
C ARG A 125 -6.75 -21.18 27.91
#